data_AF-A0A7Y6YCJ8-F1
#
_entry.id   AF-A0A7Y6YCJ8-F1
#
_cell.length_a   1.000
_cell.length_b   1.000
_cell.length_c   1.000
_cell.angle_alpha   90.00
_cell.angle_beta   90.00
_cell.angle_gamma   90.00
#
_symmetry.space_group_name_H-M   'P 1'
#
loop_
_entity.id
_entity.type
_entity.pdbx_description
1 polymer ?
#
loop_
_entity_poly.entity_id
_entity_poly.type
_entity_poly.pdbx_seq_one_letter_code
_entity_poly.pdbx_strand_id
1 'polypeptide(L)'
;NSRTLTCILSDGYDTGDVAQLETALADIKQRGRNLLWINPLWQREGYSPESKGMQVAMRFADQVAGAHNLETLRSLEPHFTRLA
;
A
#
# COMPACT_ATOMS: atom_id res chain seq x y z
N ASN A 1 -5.99 22.51 -2.29
CA ASN A 1 -6.73 22.01 -1.09
C ASN A 1 -7.18 20.59 -1.37
N SER A 2 -6.38 19.59 -0.99
CA SER A 2 -6.79 18.17 -0.94
C SER A 2 -5.69 17.40 -0.21
N ARG A 3 -5.80 17.34 1.12
CA ARG A 3 -5.04 16.46 2.02
C ARG A 3 -5.59 15.02 1.99
N THR A 4 -5.74 14.48 0.77
CA THR A 4 -6.42 13.18 0.57
C THR A 4 -5.38 12.07 0.52
N LEU A 5 -5.46 11.17 1.50
CA LEU A 5 -4.71 9.93 1.57
C LEU A 5 -5.60 8.76 1.15
N THR A 6 -5.14 7.98 0.17
CA THR A 6 -5.72 6.68 -0.17
C THR A 6 -4.94 5.60 0.57
N CYS A 7 -5.62 4.77 1.35
CA CYS A 7 -5.03 3.61 2.01
C CYS A 7 -5.53 2.33 1.36
N ILE A 8 -4.63 1.40 1.05
CA ILE A 8 -4.98 0.05 0.56
C ILE A 8 -4.42 -0.96 1.55
N LEU A 9 -5.28 -1.83 2.10
CA LEU A 9 -4.89 -2.94 2.96
C LEU A 9 -4.92 -4.24 2.16
N SER A 10 -3.75 -4.76 1.77
CA SER A 10 -3.62 -5.96 0.93
C SER A 10 -2.20 -6.53 0.99
N ASP A 11 -2.07 -7.85 0.85
CA ASP A 11 -0.77 -8.53 0.70
C ASP A 11 -0.24 -8.55 -0.75
N GLY A 12 -1.04 -8.05 -1.70
CA GLY A 12 -0.68 -7.98 -3.12
C GLY A 12 -0.68 -9.34 -3.82
N TYR A 13 -1.29 -10.38 -3.25
CA TYR A 13 -1.29 -11.74 -3.80
C TYR A 13 -2.45 -12.02 -4.78
N ASP A 14 -2.96 -10.97 -5.43
CA ASP A 14 -4.02 -11.09 -6.43
C ASP A 14 -3.50 -11.83 -7.69
N THR A 15 -4.31 -12.78 -8.18
CA THR A 15 -4.03 -13.58 -9.38
C THR A 15 -4.66 -12.99 -10.65
N GLY A 16 -5.39 -11.88 -10.52
CA GLY A 16 -5.96 -11.15 -11.65
C GLY A 16 -4.93 -10.52 -12.59
N ASP A 17 -5.43 -9.79 -13.58
CA ASP A 17 -4.58 -9.08 -14.53
C ASP A 17 -3.87 -7.90 -13.85
N VAL A 18 -2.55 -8.00 -13.76
CA VAL A 18 -1.69 -6.99 -13.12
C VAL A 18 -1.71 -5.64 -13.85
N ALA A 19 -2.02 -5.63 -15.16
CA ALA A 19 -2.12 -4.39 -15.94
C ALA A 19 -3.31 -3.53 -15.48
N GLN A 20 -4.39 -4.17 -15.01
CA GLN A 20 -5.54 -3.46 -14.45
C GLN A 20 -5.17 -2.80 -13.12
N LEU A 21 -4.42 -3.49 -12.26
CA LEU A 21 -3.91 -2.93 -11.01
C LEU A 21 -2.99 -1.73 -11.29
N GLU A 22 -2.04 -1.87 -12.23
CA GLU A 22 -1.11 -0.80 -12.59
C GLU A 22 -1.86 0.44 -13.11
N THR A 23 -2.85 0.25 -13.97
CA THR A 23 -3.68 1.35 -14.49
C THR A 23 -4.46 2.04 -13.36
N ALA A 24 -5.10 1.29 -12.48
CA ALA A 24 -5.87 1.84 -11.38
C ALA A 24 -4.98 2.62 -10.38
N LEU A 25 -3.78 2.12 -10.09
CA LEU A 25 -2.83 2.82 -9.22
C LEU A 25 -2.27 4.09 -9.87
N ALA A 26 -2.00 4.05 -11.18
CA ALA A 26 -1.59 5.24 -11.94
C ALA A 26 -2.67 6.34 -11.89
N ASP A 27 -3.94 5.98 -12.08
CA ASP A 27 -5.08 6.91 -12.00
C ASP A 27 -5.21 7.56 -10.61
N ILE A 28 -4.95 6.80 -9.54
CA ILE A 28 -4.94 7.33 -8.17
C ILE A 28 -3.80 8.34 -8.01
N LYS A 29 -2.60 8.02 -8.50
CA LYS A 29 -1.41 8.88 -8.38
C LYS A 29 -1.52 10.15 -9.22
N GLN A 30 -2.12 10.07 -10.41
CA GLN A 30 -2.34 11.23 -11.28
C GLN A 30 -3.23 12.30 -10.62
N ARG A 31 -4.10 11.91 -9.68
CA ARG A 31 -4.94 12.84 -8.91
C ARG A 31 -4.18 13.57 -7.79
N GLY A 32 -2.86 13.38 -7.68
CA GLY A 32 -2.02 14.01 -6.67
C GLY A 32 -2.31 13.52 -5.24
N ARG A 33 -2.83 12.31 -5.10
CA ARG A 33 -3.15 11.70 -3.80
C ARG A 33 -1.95 10.92 -3.28
N ASN A 34 -1.71 11.02 -1.97
CA ASN A 34 -0.77 10.12 -1.32
C ASN A 34 -1.39 8.72 -1.21
N LEU A 35 -0.58 7.69 -1.34
CA LEU A 35 -0.95 6.29 -1.35
C LEU A 35 -0.15 5.54 -0.27
N LEU A 36 -0.85 5.09 0.77
CA LEU A 36 -0.30 4.19 1.79
C LEU A 36 -0.75 2.77 1.50
N TRP A 37 0.20 1.88 1.22
CA TRP A 37 -0.05 0.46 1.12
C TRP A 37 0.23 -0.24 2.45
N ILE A 38 -0.78 -0.86 3.04
CA ILE A 38 -0.67 -1.58 4.30
C ILE A 38 -0.71 -3.07 3.96
N ASN A 39 0.36 -3.78 4.28
CA ASN A 39 0.46 -5.21 4.01
C ASN A 39 0.54 -5.98 5.33
N PRO A 40 -0.43 -6.86 5.65
CA PRO A 40 -0.46 -7.59 6.93
C PRO A 40 0.64 -8.65 7.05
N LEU A 41 1.30 -9.01 5.95
CA LEU A 41 2.45 -9.92 5.95
C LEU A 41 3.79 -9.18 5.95
N TRP A 42 3.78 -7.85 5.82
CA TRP A 42 4.98 -7.03 5.82
C TRP A 42 5.77 -7.21 7.11
N GLN A 43 7.10 -7.36 6.99
CA GLN A 43 8.04 -7.60 8.10
C GLN A 43 7.81 -8.90 8.88
N ARG A 44 6.92 -9.80 8.41
CA ARG A 44 6.84 -11.16 8.94
C ARG A 44 8.06 -11.96 8.50
N GLU A 45 8.59 -12.78 9.39
CA GLU A 45 9.70 -13.67 9.07
C GLU A 45 9.37 -14.57 7.86
N GLY A 46 10.28 -14.64 6.89
CA GLY A 46 10.12 -15.42 5.66
C GLY A 46 9.24 -14.79 4.59
N TYR A 47 8.64 -13.62 4.82
CA TYR A 47 7.89 -12.91 3.79
C TYR A 47 8.81 -12.15 2.83
N SER A 48 8.61 -12.35 1.53
CA SER A 48 9.20 -11.53 0.47
C SER A 48 8.09 -10.96 -0.45
N PRO A 49 8.19 -9.70 -0.89
CA PRO A 49 7.18 -9.05 -1.73
C PRO A 49 7.29 -9.46 -3.21
N GLU A 50 7.39 -10.75 -3.49
CA GLU A 50 7.65 -11.29 -4.84
C GLU A 50 6.41 -11.38 -5.74
N SER A 51 5.20 -11.28 -5.17
CA SER A 51 3.99 -11.33 -5.96
C SER A 51 3.95 -10.18 -6.97
N LYS A 52 3.44 -10.46 -8.17
CA LYS A 52 3.32 -9.45 -9.24
C LYS A 52 2.54 -8.22 -8.75
N GLY A 53 1.45 -8.44 -8.02
CA GLY A 53 0.65 -7.35 -7.45
C GLY A 53 1.45 -6.48 -6.48
N MET A 54 2.26 -7.08 -5.59
CA MET A 54 3.10 -6.31 -4.66
C MET A 54 4.22 -5.57 -5.38
N GLN A 55 4.86 -6.18 -6.38
CA GLN A 55 5.86 -5.51 -7.22
C GLN A 55 5.31 -4.27 -7.90
N VAL A 56 4.07 -4.34 -8.40
CA VAL A 56 3.38 -3.17 -8.97
C VAL A 56 3.02 -2.16 -7.88
N ALA A 57 2.40 -2.59 -6.79
CA ALA A 57 2.03 -1.72 -5.68
C ALA A 57 3.20 -0.88 -5.14
N MET A 58 4.39 -1.50 -4.96
CA MET A 58 5.59 -0.80 -4.47
C MET A 58 6.08 0.30 -5.41
N ARG A 59 5.81 0.22 -6.72
CA ARG A 59 6.19 1.27 -7.68
C ARG A 59 5.35 2.54 -7.53
N PHE A 60 4.11 2.42 -7.02
CA PHE A 60 3.18 3.54 -6.90
C PHE A 60 2.96 4.02 -5.46
N ALA A 61 3.17 3.16 -4.47
CA ALA A 61 2.99 3.50 -3.06
C ALA A 61 4.00 4.57 -2.62
N ASP A 62 3.50 5.64 -1.98
CA ASP A 62 4.38 6.61 -1.32
C ASP A 62 4.99 6.02 -0.05
N GLN A 63 4.25 5.12 0.60
CA GLN A 63 4.76 4.36 1.72
C GLN A 63 4.13 2.97 1.78
N VAL A 64 4.92 1.98 2.20
CA VAL A 64 4.46 0.65 2.58
C VAL A 64 4.63 0.47 4.08
N ALA A 65 3.60 -0.06 4.75
CA ALA A 65 3.61 -0.30 6.19
C ALA A 65 3.05 -1.68 6.53
N GLY A 66 3.49 -2.24 7.66
CA GLY A 66 2.96 -3.49 8.21
C GLY A 66 1.84 -3.25 9.21
N ALA A 67 0.88 -4.16 9.26
CA ALA A 67 -0.18 -4.19 10.27
C ALA A 67 -0.55 -5.63 10.64
N HIS A 68 0.44 -6.42 11.04
CA HIS A 68 0.31 -7.87 11.28
C HIS A 68 -0.35 -8.20 12.63
N ASN A 69 -0.57 -7.21 13.49
CA ASN A 69 -1.32 -7.34 14.75
C ASN A 69 -1.91 -5.97 15.17
N LEU A 70 -2.68 -5.94 16.27
CA LEU A 70 -3.31 -4.71 16.75
C LEU A 70 -2.31 -3.62 17.18
N GLU A 71 -1.14 -4.01 17.68
CA GLU A 71 -0.10 -3.08 18.11
C GLU A 71 0.49 -2.34 16.91
N THR A 72 0.88 -3.09 15.88
CA THR A 72 1.42 -2.53 14.63
C THR A 72 0.37 -1.78 13.81
N LEU A 73 -0.90 -2.18 13.89
CA LEU A 73 -1.98 -1.39 13.31
C LEU A 73 -2.10 -0.01 13.98
N ARG A 74 -1.98 0.04 15.31
CA ARG A 74 -2.01 1.31 16.07
C ARG A 74 -0.81 2.19 15.75
N SER A 75 0.36 1.60 15.47
CA SER A 75 1.56 2.37 15.12
C SER A 75 1.50 3.01 13.72
N LEU A 76 0.42 2.81 12.95
CA LEU A 76 0.20 3.49 11.67
C LEU A 76 -0.19 4.96 11.80
N GLU A 77 -0.61 5.43 12.98
CA GLU A 77 -1.02 6.83 13.21
C GLU A 77 -0.08 7.87 12.56
N PRO A 78 1.26 7.80 12.73
CA PRO A 78 2.17 8.79 12.16
C PRO A 78 2.19 8.79 10.63
N HIS A 79 1.86 7.67 9.99
CA HIS A 79 1.79 7.55 8.54
C HIS A 79 0.62 8.37 8.00
N PHE A 80 -0.54 8.30 8.67
CA PHE A 80 -1.73 9.06 8.29
C PHE A 80 -1.49 10.56 8.44
N THR A 81 -0.85 11.01 9.52
CA THR A 81 -0.57 12.45 9.74
C THR A 81 0.45 13.02 8.76
N ARG A 82 1.46 12.24 8.37
CA ARG A 82 2.50 12.68 7.42
C ARG A 82 1.98 12.79 5.99
N LEU A 83 1.10 11.87 5.59
CA LEU A 83 0.64 11.73 4.22
C LEU A 83 -0.73 12.38 3.94
N ALA A 84 -1.52 12.73 4.97
CA ALA A 84 -2.67 13.61 4.80
C ALA A 84 -2.21 15.06 4.80
#